data_AF-A0A948DHK3-F1
#
_entry.id   AF-A0A948DHK3-F1
#
_cell.length_a   1.000
_cell.length_b   1.000
_cell.length_c   1.000
_cell.angle_alpha   90.00
_cell.angle_beta   90.00
_cell.angle_gamma   90.00
#
_symmetry.space_group_name_H-M   'P 1'
#
loop_
_entity.id
_entity.type
_entity.pdbx_description
1 polymer ?
#
loop_
_entity_poly.entity_id
_entity_poly.type
_entity_poly.pdbx_seq_one_letter_code
_entity_poly.pdbx_strand_id
1 'polypeptide(L)' 'MMCESCGMPLNGKFISKKDGRYCVYCQDQKTGGLATRVQVRAGNIGATMKFMGKTKEEAENMVDETMPTLPRWKKG' A
#
# COMPACT_ATOMS: atom_id res chain seq x y z
N MET A 1 6.70 -11.74 0.79
CA MET A 1 6.41 -10.90 -0.40
C MET A 1 5.77 -9.60 0.07
N MET A 2 5.97 -8.48 -0.63
CA MET A 2 5.42 -7.18 -0.27
C MET A 2 4.42 -6.72 -1.33
N CYS A 3 3.36 -6.01 -0.93
CA CYS A 3 2.39 -5.43 -1.85
C CYS A 3 3.10 -4.43 -2.78
N GLU A 4 2.99 -4.62 -4.09
CA GLU A 4 3.67 -3.76 -5.05
C GLU A 4 3.14 -2.31 -5.07
N SER A 5 1.98 -2.05 -4.46
CA SER A 5 1.38 -0.71 -4.34
C SER A 5 1.75 0.03 -3.06
N CYS A 6 1.74 -0.63 -1.89
CA CYS A 6 1.92 0.05 -0.60
C CYS A 6 3.08 -0.48 0.24
N GLY A 7 3.76 -1.54 -0.20
CA GLY A 7 4.86 -2.14 0.57
C GLY A 7 4.40 -2.96 1.76
N MET A 8 3.10 -3.09 2.02
CA MET A 8 2.59 -3.89 3.14
C MET A 8 2.95 -5.38 2.94
N PRO A 9 3.42 -6.09 3.99
CA PRO A 9 3.66 -7.52 3.92
C PRO A 9 2.42 -8.30 3.50
N LEU A 10 2.60 -9.16 2.49
CA LEU A 10 1.57 -10.07 2.02
C LEU A 10 1.65 -11.37 2.83
N ASN A 11 0.87 -11.44 3.90
CA ASN A 11 0.66 -12.67 4.66
C ASN A 11 -0.82 -13.09 4.57
N GLY A 12 -1.06 -14.40 4.40
CA GLY A 12 -2.36 -15.08 4.27
C GLY A 12 -3.57 -14.19 3.98
N LYS A 13 -4.16 -13.62 5.04
CA LYS A 13 -5.44 -12.88 4.99
C LYS A 13 -5.39 -11.54 4.26
N PHE A 14 -4.20 -10.97 4.06
CA PHE A 14 -4.05 -9.65 3.43
C PHE A 14 -3.72 -9.72 1.95
N ILE A 15 -3.51 -10.91 1.38
CA ILE A 15 -3.24 -11.09 -0.04
C ILE A 15 -4.55 -10.93 -0.82
N SER A 16 -4.54 -10.16 -1.91
CA SER A 16 -5.71 -10.08 -2.76
C SER A 16 -6.03 -11.43 -3.39
N LYS A 17 -7.32 -11.75 -3.47
CA LYS A 17 -7.84 -12.91 -4.20
C LYS A 17 -7.81 -12.73 -5.73
N LYS A 18 -7.53 -11.53 -6.22
CA LYS A 18 -7.54 -11.17 -7.65
C LYS A 18 -6.15 -11.23 -8.24
N ASP A 19 -5.15 -10.71 -7.54
CA ASP A 19 -3.75 -10.75 -7.93
C ASP A 19 -2.86 -10.82 -6.68
N GLY A 20 -2.04 -11.88 -6.60
CA GLY A 20 -1.19 -12.17 -5.44
C GLY A 20 -0.08 -11.15 -5.19
N ARG A 21 0.14 -10.19 -6.10
CA ARG A 21 1.11 -9.08 -5.95
C ARG A 21 0.59 -7.92 -5.10
N TYR A 22 -0.73 -7.85 -4.89
CA TYR A 22 -1.38 -6.74 -4.19
C TYR A 22 -2.08 -7.21 -2.92
N CYS A 23 -2.24 -6.29 -1.98
CA CYS A 23 -3.02 -6.54 -0.78
C CYS A 23 -4.52 -6.24 -0.97
N VAL A 24 -5.34 -6.78 -0.07
CA VAL A 24 -6.80 -6.57 -0.06
C VAL A 24 -7.22 -5.09 0.05
N TYR A 25 -6.33 -4.21 0.47
CA TYR A 25 -6.59 -2.77 0.60
C TYR A 25 -6.18 -1.98 -0.66
N CYS A 26 -5.27 -2.51 -1.48
CA CYS A 26 -4.80 -1.84 -2.69
C CYS A 26 -5.52 -2.31 -3.96
N GLN A 27 -6.25 -3.42 -3.88
CA GLN A 27 -7.07 -3.95 -4.96
C GLN A 27 -8.50 -4.18 -4.46
N ASP A 28 -9.49 -3.78 -5.23
CA ASP A 28 -10.88 -4.08 -4.95
C ASP A 28 -11.13 -5.58 -5.13
N GLN A 29 -11.66 -6.24 -4.09
CA GLN A 29 -11.83 -7.69 -4.11
C GLN A 29 -13.06 -8.17 -4.93
N LYS A 30 -13.94 -7.26 -5.34
CA LYS A 30 -15.08 -7.56 -6.22
C LYS A 30 -14.68 -7.34 -7.68
N THR A 31 -14.22 -6.13 -8.01
CA THR A 31 -13.95 -5.69 -9.39
C THR A 31 -12.53 -6.01 -9.86
N GLY A 32 -11.57 -6.16 -8.95
CA GLY A 32 -10.15 -6.29 -9.28
C GLY A 32 -9.46 -4.97 -9.61
N GLY A 33 -10.18 -3.84 -9.56
CA GLY A 33 -9.63 -2.51 -9.80
C GLY A 33 -8.59 -2.13 -8.74
N LEU A 34 -7.47 -1.55 -9.17
CA LEU A 34 -6.42 -1.12 -8.26
C LEU A 34 -6.67 0.31 -7.77
N ALA A 35 -6.46 0.54 -6.48
CA ALA A 35 -6.54 1.88 -5.89
C ALA A 35 -5.55 2.83 -6.59
N THR A 36 -5.95 4.10 -6.74
CA THR A 36 -5.11 5.15 -7.33
C THR A 36 -3.93 5.49 -6.44
N ARG A 37 -2.90 6.14 -6.98
CA ARG A 37 -1.73 6.56 -6.19
C ARG A 37 -2.11 7.43 -4.99
N VAL A 38 -3.08 8.33 -5.14
CA VAL A 38 -3.59 9.18 -4.04
C VAL A 38 -4.29 8.34 -2.96
N GLN A 39 -5.15 7.40 -3.37
CA GLN A 39 -5.84 6.50 -2.44
C GLN A 39 -4.86 5.61 -1.68
N VAL A 40 -3.86 5.06 -2.37
CA VAL A 40 -2.81 4.23 -1.76
C VAL A 40 -1.99 5.04 -0.78
N ARG A 41 -1.56 6.26 -1.13
CA ARG A 41 -0.84 7.17 -0.22
C ARG A 41 -1.64 7.42 1.06
N ALA A 42 -2.90 7.85 0.92
CA ALA A 42 -3.76 8.17 2.06
C ALA A 42 -3.97 6.95 2.98
N GLY A 43 -4.23 5.77 2.41
CA GLY A 43 -4.36 4.53 3.17
C GLY A 43 -3.06 4.13 3.87
N ASN A 44 -1.91 4.32 3.22
CA ASN A 44 -0.62 3.96 3.79
C ASN A 44 -0.22 4.89 4.95
N ILE A 45 -0.53 6.18 4.86
CA ILE A 45 -0.34 7.13 5.97
C ILE A 45 -1.18 6.70 7.18
N GLY A 46 -2.48 6.43 6.96
CA GLY A 46 -3.37 5.97 8.03
C GLY A 46 -2.90 4.66 8.67
N ALA A 47 -2.40 3.71 7.87
CA ALA A 47 -1.84 2.46 8.37
C ALA A 47 -0.55 2.69 9.17
N THR A 48 0.36 3.54 8.68
CA THR A 48 1.63 3.88 9.34
C THR A 48 1.37 4.54 10.69
N MET A 49 0.46 5.51 10.76
CA MET A 49 0.05 6.13 12.03
C MET A 49 -0.51 5.09 13.00
N LYS A 50 -1.44 4.25 12.54
CA LYS A 50 -2.15 3.28 13.39
C LYS A 50 -1.26 2.15 13.89
N PHE A 51 -0.42 1.58 13.04
CA PHE A 51 0.33 0.36 13.35
C PHE A 51 1.74 0.63 13.84
N MET A 52 2.32 1.80 13.53
CA MET A 52 3.68 2.17 13.94
C MET A 52 3.71 3.29 14.97
N GLY A 53 2.54 3.82 15.39
CA GLY A 53 2.43 4.89 16.38
C GLY A 53 3.04 6.22 15.93
N LYS A 54 3.16 6.42 14.61
CA LYS A 54 3.77 7.60 14.01
C LYS A 54 2.81 8.79 14.00
N THR A 55 3.37 9.99 14.13
CA THR A 55 2.64 11.22 13.84
C THR A 55 2.25 11.28 12.35
N LYS A 56 1.31 12.16 12.02
CA LYS A 56 0.89 12.36 10.63
C LYS A 56 2.07 12.76 9.74
N GLU A 57 2.91 13.69 10.21
CA GLU A 57 4.08 14.18 9.48
C GLU A 57 5.12 13.09 9.24
N GLU A 58 5.49 12.32 10.28
CA GLU A 58 6.41 11.17 10.12
C GLU A 58 5.84 10.13 9.14
N ALA A 59 4.53 9.86 9.21
CA ALA A 59 3.88 8.92 8.32
C ALA A 59 3.84 9.43 6.87
N GLU A 60 3.58 10.71 6.65
CA GLU A 60 3.64 11.35 5.33
C GLU A 60 5.04 11.24 4.73
N ASN A 61 6.08 11.64 5.49
CA ASN A 61 7.46 11.57 5.04
C ASN A 61 7.86 10.13 4.68
N MET A 62 7.58 9.17 5.57
CA MET A 62 7.92 7.76 5.34
C MET A 62 7.23 7.18 4.11
N VAL A 63 5.93 7.48 3.93
CA VAL A 63 5.16 7.01 2.78
C VAL A 63 5.66 7.66 1.49
N ASP A 64 5.99 8.94 1.51
CA ASP A 64 6.46 9.67 0.32
C ASP A 64 7.86 9.26 -0.12
N GLU A 65 8.72 8.86 0.81
CA GLU A 65 10.02 8.25 0.50
C GLU A 65 9.88 6.82 -0.01
N THR A 66 9.01 6.02 0.61
CA THR A 66 8.92 4.58 0.33
C THR A 66 8.12 4.29 -0.95
N MET A 67 6.94 4.92 -1.10
CA MET A 67 5.99 4.55 -2.14
C MET A 67 6.57 4.64 -3.58
N PRO A 68 7.35 5.67 -3.97
CA PRO A 68 7.95 5.73 -5.30
C PRO A 68 8.91 4.57 -5.63
N THR A 69 9.48 3.91 -4.62
CA THR A 69 10.42 2.80 -4.80
C THR A 69 9.74 1.45 -5.06
N LEU A 70 8.42 1.37 -4.86
CA LEU A 70 7.67 0.13 -5.01
C LEU A 70 7.43 -0.22 -6.49
N PRO A 71 7.37 -1.52 -6.86
CA PRO A 71 7.31 -1.95 -8.25
C PRO A 71 6.22 -1.32 -9.10
N ARG A 72 5.02 -1.08 -8.54
CA ARG A 72 3.91 -0.46 -9.31
C ARG A 72 4.17 0.99 -9.69
N TRP A 73 5.03 1.68 -8.94
CA TRP A 73 5.22 3.12 -9.02
C TRP A 73 6.55 3.54 -9.61
N LYS A 74 7.50 2.61 -9.72
CA LYS A 74 8.73 2.80 -10.48
C LYS A 74 8.34 3.07 -11.93
N LYS A 75 8.75 4.23 -12.45
CA LYS A 75 8.80 4.44 -13.89
C LYS A 75 9.91 3.55 -14.42
N GLY A 76 9.60 2.69 -15.40
CA GLY A 76 10.62 2.01 -16.20
C GLY A 76 11.44 3.00 -17.00
#